data_AF-A0A0F9LSB1-F1
#
_entry.id   AF-A0A0F9LSB1-F1
#
_cell.length_a   1.000
_cell.length_b   1.000
_cell.length_c   1.000
_cell.angle_alpha   90.00
_cell.angle_beta   90.00
_cell.angle_gamma   90.00
#
_symmetry.space_group_name_H-M   'P 1'
#
loop_
_entity.id
_entity.type
_entity.pdbx_description
1 polymer ?
#
loop_
_entity_poly.entity_id
_entity_poly.type
_entity_poly.pdbx_seq_one_letter_code
_entity_poly.pdbx_strand_id
1 'polypeptide(L)' 'MVTDVEFDEDELIVSCIIEAVITKRSNSIDWHELKNDSHWIHGWK' A
#
# COMPACT_ATOMS: atom_id res chain seq x y z
N MET A 1 2.04 -6.12 3.29
CA MET A 1 2.71 -6.27 1.97
C MET A 1 1.79 -5.67 0.94
N VAL A 2 2.30 -4.86 0.00
CA VAL A 2 1.48 -4.40 -1.13
C VAL A 2 1.24 -5.58 -2.04
N THR A 3 -0.03 -5.91 -2.30
CA THR A 3 -0.43 -7.09 -3.08
C THR A 3 -1.10 -6.73 -4.39
N ASP A 4 -1.72 -5.55 -4.48
CA ASP A 4 -2.44 -5.12 -5.67
C ASP A 4 -2.36 -3.60 -5.81
N VAL A 5 -2.21 -3.11 -7.05
CA VAL A 5 -2.12 -1.68 -7.39
C VAL A 5 -2.82 -1.47 -8.73
N GLU A 6 -3.76 -0.52 -8.78
CA GLU A 6 -4.47 -0.15 -10.01
C GLU A 6 -4.05 1.25 -10.46
N PHE A 7 -3.93 1.40 -11.78
CA PHE A 7 -3.57 2.63 -12.45
C PHE A 7 -4.71 3.08 -13.38
N ASP A 8 -4.85 4.38 -13.56
CA ASP A 8 -5.78 4.96 -14.55
C ASP A 8 -5.16 5.05 -15.96
N GLU A 9 -5.90 5.67 -16.88
CA GLU A 9 -5.50 5.88 -18.27
C GLU A 9 -4.27 6.80 -18.42
N ASP A 10 -3.93 7.58 -17.39
CA ASP A 10 -2.79 8.49 -17.33
C ASP A 10 -1.60 7.89 -16.53
N GLU A 11 -1.63 6.59 -16.26
CA GLU A 11 -0.62 5.85 -15.46
C GLU A 11 -0.51 6.35 -14.00
N LEU A 12 -1.56 6.96 -13.45
CA LEU A 12 -1.62 7.41 -12.06
C LEU A 12 -2.24 6.33 -11.17
N ILE A 13 -1.70 6.15 -9.97
CA ILE A 13 -2.20 5.16 -9.00
C ILE A 13 -3.53 5.65 -8.43
N VAL A 14 -4.59 4.91 -8.70
CA VAL A 14 -5.95 5.17 -8.19
C VAL A 14 -6.35 4.24 -7.05
N SER A 15 -5.69 3.09 -6.91
CA SER A 15 -5.97 2.11 -5.85
C SER A 15 -4.70 1.37 -5.45
N CYS A 16 -4.58 1.08 -4.15
CA CYS A 16 -3.50 0.27 -3.60
C CYS A 16 -4.05 -0.59 -2.46
N ILE A 17 -3.78 -1.90 -2.51
CA ILE A 17 -4.19 -2.88 -1.51
C ILE A 17 -2.96 -3.42 -0.80
N ILE A 18 -3.01 -3.41 0.54
CA ILE A 18 -2.06 -4.13 1.37
C ILE A 18 -2.70 -5.36 2.00
N GLU A 19 -1.98 -6.46 2.00
CA GLU A 19 -2.31 -7.67 2.75
C GLU A 19 -1.42 -7.79 4.00
N ALA A 20 -2.06 -8.05 5.14
CA ALA A 20 -1.38 -8.47 6.36
C ALA A 20 -0.85 -9.90 6.19
N VAL A 21 0.45 -10.11 6.33
CA VAL A 21 1.11 -11.40 6.04
C VAL A 21 0.59 -12.54 6.92
N ILE A 22 0.35 -12.28 8.21
CA ILE A 22 -0.07 -13.28 9.19
C ILE A 22 -1.58 -13.55 9.08
N THR A 23 -2.39 -12.51 9.04
CA THR A 23 -3.85 -12.64 9.10
C THR A 23 -4.49 -12.76 7.73
N LYS A 24 -3.73 -12.57 6.65
CA LYS A 24 -4.22 -12.53 5.26
C LYS A 24 -5.34 -11.50 5.03
N ARG A 25 -5.41 -10.50 5.90
CA ARG A 25 -6.39 -9.43 5.78
C ARG A 25 -5.91 -8.39 4.78
N SER A 26 -6.72 -8.16 3.75
CA SER A 26 -6.49 -7.12 2.76
C SER A 26 -7.22 -5.83 3.15
N ASN A 27 -6.57 -4.68 2.99
CA ASN A 27 -7.20 -3.37 3.15
C ASN A 27 -6.67 -2.42 2.08
N SER A 28 -7.53 -1.51 1.60
CA SER A 28 -7.09 -0.39 0.77
C SER A 28 -6.36 0.65 1.61
N ILE A 29 -5.34 1.27 1.01
CA ILE A 29 -4.57 2.35 1.63
C ILE A 29 -4.36 3.48 0.62
N ASP A 30 -4.12 4.69 1.12
CA ASP A 30 -3.54 5.73 0.30
C ASP A 30 -2.05 5.40 0.08
N TRP A 31 -1.69 5.18 -1.18
CA TRP A 31 -0.33 4.83 -1.56
C TRP A 31 0.67 5.94 -1.23
N HIS A 32 0.24 7.20 -1.09
CA HIS A 32 1.10 8.29 -0.64
C HIS A 32 1.63 8.07 0.78
N GLU A 33 0.89 7.37 1.64
CA GLU A 33 1.34 7.04 2.98
C GLU A 33 2.58 6.15 2.97
N LEU A 34 2.74 5.29 1.96
CA LEU A 34 3.94 4.45 1.80
C LEU A 34 5.21 5.28 1.52
N LYS A 35 5.06 6.50 0.99
CA LYS A 35 6.18 7.45 0.80
C LYS A 35 6.49 8.26 2.05
N ASN A 36 5.58 8.28 3.03
CA ASN A 36 5.74 9.06 4.25
C ASN A 36 6.35 8.21 5.36
N ASP A 37 7.67 8.30 5.52
CA ASP A 37 8.43 7.59 6.57
C ASP A 37 7.98 7.95 8.01
N SER A 38 7.28 9.07 8.22
CA SER A 38 6.74 9.43 9.54
C SER A 38 5.50 8.63 9.91
N HIS A 39 4.72 8.20 8.91
CA HIS A 39 3.48 7.44 9.11
C HIS A 39 3.70 5.96 8.87
N TRP A 40 4.57 5.63 7.91
CA TRP A 40 4.84 4.28 7.49
C TRP A 40 6.30 3.92 7.73
N ILE A 41 6.52 3.16 8.80
CA ILE A 41 7.86 2.67 9.16
C ILE A 41 8.10 1.37 8.42
N HIS A 42 8.99 1.42 7.42
CA HIS A 42 9.38 0.25 6.64
C HIS A 42 10.42 -0.59 7.39
N GLY A 43 10.25 -1.91 7.35
CA GLY A 43 11.19 -2.87 7.93
C GLY A 43 10.82 -3.33 9.34
N TRP A 44 11.54 -4.34 9.81
CA TRP A 44 11.49 -4.81 11.19
C TRP A 44 12.74 -4.24 11.87
N LYS A 45 12.56 -3.47 12.94
CA LYS A 45 13.64 -3.11 13.85
C LYS A 45 13.64 -4.05 15.04
#